data_AF-A0AA36FK48-F1
#
_entry.id   AF-A0AA36FK48-F1
#
_cell.length_a   1.000
_cell.length_b   1.000
_cell.length_c   1.000
_cell.angle_alpha   90.00
_cell.angle_beta   90.00
_cell.angle_gamma   90.00
#
_symmetry.space_group_name_H-M   'P 1'
#
loop_
_entity.id
_entity.type
_entity.pdbx_description
1 polymer ?
#
loop_
_entity_poly.entity_id
_entity_poly.type
_entity_poly.pdbx_seq_one_letter_code
_entity_poly.pdbx_strand_id
1 'polypeptide(L)'
;MTHDEDYTIVKRVGEHLHSSCASVPKVRKTLADLKAQAAASQESSRSLIATIREKLDDKEMALMPPSSHVSRNIRNWRQAKCWGTMSSRSAHYASMLP
;
A
#
# COMPACT_ATOMS: atom_id res chain seq x y z
N MET A 1 -3.50 -57.50 -7.77
CA MET A 1 -2.10 -57.00 -7.72
C MET A 1 -1.79 -56.48 -9.12
N THR A 2 -1.30 -55.26 -9.40
CA THR A 2 -1.04 -54.01 -8.64
C THR A 2 -0.48 -53.01 -9.68
N HIS A 3 -0.75 -51.70 -9.74
CA HIS A 3 -1.48 -50.75 -8.89
C HIS A 3 -2.36 -49.82 -9.77
N ASP A 4 -3.11 -48.90 -9.16
CA ASP A 4 -3.62 -47.69 -9.82
C ASP A 4 -2.49 -46.80 -10.35
N GLU A 5 -2.67 -46.20 -11.52
CA GLU A 5 -1.77 -45.18 -12.07
C GLU A 5 -2.05 -43.81 -11.43
N ASP A 6 -1.52 -43.62 -10.22
CA ASP A 6 -1.54 -42.33 -9.52
C ASP A 6 -0.81 -41.25 -10.33
N TYR A 7 -1.58 -40.50 -11.13
CA TYR A 7 -1.18 -39.24 -11.76
C TYR A 7 -0.87 -38.20 -10.67
N THR A 8 0.31 -38.31 -10.08
CA THR A 8 0.91 -37.31 -9.21
C THR A 8 1.36 -36.12 -10.06
N ILE A 9 0.38 -35.34 -10.52
CA ILE A 9 0.59 -33.97 -11.00
C ILE A 9 1.00 -33.15 -9.77
N VAL A 10 2.30 -33.23 -9.45
CA VAL A 10 2.96 -32.36 -8.49
C VAL A 10 2.84 -30.95 -9.07
N LYS A 11 1.81 -30.23 -8.64
CA LYS A 11 1.65 -28.81 -8.93
C LYS A 11 2.95 -28.13 -8.51
N ARG A 12 3.71 -27.57 -9.47
CA ARG A 12 4.86 -26.72 -9.14
C ARG A 12 4.36 -25.63 -8.21
N VAL A 13 4.74 -25.72 -6.94
CA VAL A 13 4.46 -24.66 -5.96
C VAL A 13 5.10 -23.40 -6.53
N GLY A 14 4.29 -22.35 -6.64
CA GLY A 14 4.50 -21.30 -7.62
C GLY A 14 5.92 -20.77 -7.65
N GLU A 15 6.52 -20.79 -8.83
CA GLU A 15 7.68 -19.95 -9.15
C GLU A 15 7.24 -18.51 -8.92
N HIS A 16 7.50 -17.99 -7.71
CA HIS A 16 7.36 -16.58 -7.42
C HIS A 16 8.39 -15.87 -8.29
N LEU A 17 7.97 -15.45 -9.49
CA LEU A 17 8.75 -14.59 -10.37
C LEU A 17 8.93 -13.25 -9.66
N HIS A 18 9.94 -13.21 -8.79
CA HIS A 18 10.63 -12.01 -8.40
C HIS A 18 11.43 -11.51 -9.61
N SER A 19 10.74 -11.18 -10.70
CA SER A 19 11.34 -10.40 -11.77
C SER A 19 11.84 -9.13 -11.12
N SER A 20 13.16 -8.95 -11.06
CA SER A 20 13.84 -7.79 -10.50
C SER A 20 13.70 -6.59 -11.44
N CYS A 21 12.46 -6.27 -11.79
CA CYS A 21 12.11 -5.14 -12.63
C CYS A 21 12.47 -3.88 -11.85
N ALA A 22 13.50 -3.16 -12.31
CA ALA A 22 14.08 -2.01 -11.60
C ALA A 22 13.07 -0.87 -11.34
N SER A 23 11.97 -0.85 -12.09
CA SER A 23 10.80 0.00 -11.87
C SER A 23 10.05 -0.33 -10.56
N VAL A 24 9.95 -1.59 -10.12
CA VAL A 24 9.21 -1.97 -8.89
C VAL A 24 9.79 -1.28 -7.64
N PRO A 25 11.11 -1.24 -7.39
CA PRO A 25 11.69 -0.40 -6.34
C PRO A 25 11.35 1.09 -6.45
N LYS A 26 11.42 1.70 -7.65
CA LYS A 26 11.11 3.13 -7.88
C LYS A 26 9.62 3.43 -7.63
N VAL A 27 8.72 2.54 -8.05
CA VAL A 27 7.27 2.60 -7.82
C VAL A 27 6.93 2.43 -6.33
N ARG A 28 7.64 1.56 -5.60
CA ARG A 28 7.50 1.45 -4.13
C ARG A 28 8.00 2.68 -3.39
N LYS A 29 9.13 3.25 -3.83
CA LYS A 29 9.69 4.49 -3.25
C LYS A 29 8.74 5.67 -3.43
N THR A 30 8.23 5.88 -4.65
CA THR A 30 7.27 6.96 -4.92
C THR A 30 5.95 6.81 -4.16
N LEU A 31 5.47 5.58 -3.89
CA LEU A 31 4.36 5.36 -2.95
C LEU A 31 4.69 5.72 -1.50
N ALA A 32 5.91 5.48 -1.04
CA ALA A 32 6.35 5.86 0.30
C ALA A 32 6.47 7.39 0.42
N ASP A 33 7.04 8.05 -0.58
CA ASP A 33 7.13 9.52 -0.67
C ASP A 33 5.72 10.14 -0.70
N LEU A 34 4.80 9.58 -1.51
CA LEU A 34 3.39 9.97 -1.53
C LEU A 34 2.73 9.80 -0.16
N LYS A 35 2.98 8.69 0.54
CA LYS A 35 2.42 8.46 1.88
C LYS A 35 2.93 9.52 2.86
N ALA A 36 4.20 9.89 2.79
CA ALA A 36 4.76 10.97 3.60
C ALA A 36 4.10 12.33 3.29
N GLN A 37 3.98 12.69 2.01
CA GLN A 37 3.31 13.92 1.56
C GLN A 37 1.83 13.96 1.94
N ALA A 38 1.08 12.89 1.66
CA ALA A 38 -0.32 12.75 2.03
C ALA A 38 -0.57 12.84 3.54
N ALA A 39 0.41 12.42 4.35
CA ALA A 39 0.38 12.52 5.80
C ALA A 39 0.81 13.90 6.33
N ALA A 40 1.65 14.65 5.61
CA ALA A 40 2.15 15.97 6.00
C ALA A 40 1.28 17.13 5.49
N SER A 41 0.60 16.96 4.35
CA SER A 41 -0.17 17.98 3.64
C SER A 41 -1.64 17.58 3.52
N GLN A 42 -2.54 18.57 3.52
CA GLN A 42 -3.98 18.40 3.23
C GLN A 42 -4.33 18.48 1.72
N GLU A 43 -3.35 18.62 0.83
CA GLU A 43 -3.53 18.68 -0.63
C GLU A 43 -4.57 17.70 -1.20
N SER A 44 -5.22 18.09 -2.30
CA SER A 44 -6.18 17.20 -2.95
C SER A 44 -5.50 15.93 -3.46
N SER A 45 -6.18 14.78 -3.35
CA SER A 45 -5.65 13.51 -3.88
C SER A 45 -5.37 13.58 -5.39
N ARG A 46 -6.07 14.45 -6.14
CA ARG A 46 -5.82 14.71 -7.55
C ARG A 46 -4.46 15.39 -7.79
N SER A 47 -4.12 16.40 -6.98
CA SER A 47 -2.82 17.09 -7.03
C SER A 47 -1.68 16.11 -6.79
N LEU A 48 -1.76 15.35 -5.68
CA LEU A 48 -0.76 14.37 -5.31
C LEU A 48 -0.56 13.27 -6.38
N ILE A 49 -1.63 12.86 -7.08
CA ILE A 49 -1.56 11.90 -8.19
C ILE A 49 -0.95 12.53 -9.45
N ALA A 50 -1.18 13.81 -9.73
CA ALA A 50 -0.53 14.53 -10.82
C ALA A 50 0.99 14.60 -10.60
N THR A 51 1.43 14.97 -9.39
CA THR A 51 2.86 15.00 -9.01
C THR A 51 3.56 13.64 -9.12
N ILE A 52 2.83 12.53 -9.03
CA ILE A 52 3.39 11.19 -9.31
C ILE A 52 3.52 10.93 -10.80
N ARG A 53 2.52 11.32 -11.60
CA ARG A 53 2.53 11.15 -13.06
C ARG A 53 3.69 11.90 -13.73
N GLU A 54 4.11 13.02 -13.15
CA GLU A 54 5.29 13.78 -13.60
C GLU A 54 6.64 13.12 -13.21
N LYS A 55 6.64 12.14 -12.29
CA LYS A 55 7.84 11.49 -11.74
C LYS A 55 8.04 10.04 -12.19
N LEU A 56 7.04 9.44 -12.83
CA LEU A 56 7.04 8.05 -13.23
C LEU A 56 6.89 7.93 -14.75
N ASP A 57 7.73 7.09 -15.34
CA ASP A 57 7.65 6.77 -16.76
C ASP A 57 6.46 5.83 -17.05
N ASP A 58 6.01 5.69 -18.30
CA ASP A 58 4.85 4.84 -18.66
C ASP A 58 4.98 3.39 -18.14
N LYS A 59 6.21 2.85 -18.15
CA LYS A 59 6.56 1.51 -17.63
C LYS A 59 6.35 1.37 -16.11
N GLU A 60 6.42 2.47 -15.38
CA GLU A 60 6.23 2.55 -13.93
C GLU A 60 4.79 2.90 -13.57
N MET A 61 4.16 3.76 -14.39
CA MET A 61 2.73 4.01 -14.36
C MET A 61 1.91 2.73 -14.63
N ALA A 62 2.39 1.81 -15.47
CA ALA A 62 1.79 0.50 -15.67
C ALA A 62 1.83 -0.41 -14.41
N LEU A 63 2.76 -0.15 -13.48
CA LEU A 63 2.87 -0.85 -12.19
C LEU A 63 2.15 -0.12 -11.05
N MET A 64 1.61 1.07 -11.30
CA MET A 64 0.85 1.82 -10.30
C MET A 64 -0.55 1.25 -10.12
N PRO A 65 -1.05 1.16 -8.86
CA PRO A 65 -2.44 0.84 -8.63
C PRO A 65 -3.33 1.98 -9.18
N PRO A 66 -4.59 1.70 -9.56
CA PRO A 66 -5.48 2.71 -10.13
C PRO A 66 -5.62 3.97 -9.26
N SER A 67 -5.81 5.13 -9.88
CA SER A 67 -5.91 6.43 -9.20
C SER A 67 -7.00 6.48 -8.12
N SER A 68 -8.07 5.70 -8.26
CA SER A 68 -9.12 5.50 -7.25
C SER A 68 -8.62 4.77 -6.00
N HIS A 69 -7.76 3.75 -6.18
CA HIS A 69 -7.10 3.02 -5.10
C HIS A 69 -6.07 3.92 -4.41
N VAL A 70 -5.26 4.69 -5.16
CA VAL A 70 -4.33 5.68 -4.59
C VAL A 70 -5.06 6.74 -3.77
N SER A 71 -6.18 7.27 -4.28
CA SER A 71 -7.01 8.25 -3.57
C SER A 71 -7.61 7.70 -2.27
N ARG A 72 -8.03 6.42 -2.27
CA ARG A 72 -8.49 5.71 -1.06
C ARG A 72 -7.36 5.58 -0.04
N ASN A 73 -6.16 5.20 -0.48
CA ASN A 73 -4.99 5.07 0.40
C ASN A 73 -4.58 6.42 1.01
N ILE A 74 -4.58 7.52 0.24
CA ILE A 74 -4.34 8.88 0.73
C ILE A 74 -5.31 9.23 1.89
N ARG A 75 -6.61 8.92 1.73
CA ARG A 75 -7.61 9.11 2.80
C ARG A 75 -7.30 8.24 4.02
N ASN A 76 -7.02 6.96 3.83
CA ASN A 76 -6.73 6.02 4.91
C ASN A 76 -5.47 6.44 5.70
N TRP A 77 -4.42 6.90 5.03
CA TRP A 77 -3.19 7.36 5.69
C TRP A 77 -3.39 8.65 6.49
N ARG A 78 -4.23 9.58 6.01
CA ARG A 78 -4.64 10.78 6.76
C ARG A 78 -5.44 10.39 8.01
N GLN A 79 -6.42 9.50 7.86
CA GLN A 79 -7.24 9.03 8.98
C GLN A 79 -6.43 8.25 10.01
N ALA A 80 -5.44 7.44 9.61
CA ALA A 80 -4.60 6.67 10.53
C ALA A 80 -3.88 7.54 11.58
N LYS A 81 -3.54 8.80 11.26
CA LYS A 81 -3.02 9.77 12.24
C LYS A 81 -4.03 10.15 13.33
N CYS A 82 -5.31 10.22 12.99
CA CYS A 82 -6.39 10.57 13.93
C CYS A 82 -6.64 9.44 14.94
N TRP A 83 -6.67 8.18 14.49
CA TRP A 83 -6.86 7.04 15.39
C TRP A 83 -5.67 6.82 16.34
N GLY A 84 -4.44 7.07 15.87
CA GLY A 84 -3.23 6.95 16.69
C GLY A 84 -3.10 7.98 17.82
N THR A 85 -3.82 9.11 17.77
CA THR A 85 -3.77 10.16 18.81
C THR A 85 -4.98 10.16 19.76
N MET A 86 -6.12 9.56 19.38
CA MET A 86 -7.28 9.47 20.28
C MET A 86 -7.11 8.46 21.42
N SER A 87 -6.23 7.45 21.27
CA SER A 87 -6.01 6.43 22.30
C SER A 87 -5.34 6.94 23.59
N SER A 88 -4.72 8.12 23.59
CA SER A 88 -4.05 8.67 24.79
C SER A 88 -4.92 9.57 25.66
N ARG A 89 -6.10 10.01 25.18
CA ARG A 89 -7.02 10.85 25.98
C ARG A 89 -8.02 10.06 26.83
N SER A 90 -8.29 8.80 26.49
CA SER A 90 -9.23 7.96 27.26
C SER A 90 -8.67 7.44 28.59
N ALA A 91 -7.35 7.52 28.80
CA ALA A 91 -6.71 7.08 30.05
C ALA A 91 -6.84 8.09 31.20
N HIS A 92 -7.14 9.36 30.93
CA HIS A 92 -7.09 10.43 31.94
C HIS A 92 -8.42 10.63 32.71
N TYR A 93 -9.50 9.95 32.31
CA TYR A 93 -10.79 9.96 33.02
C TYR A 93 -10.98 8.75 33.96
N ALA A 94 -10.14 7.71 33.85
CA ALA A 94 -10.23 6.51 34.68
C ALA A 94 -9.66 6.69 36.10
N SER A 95 -9.01 7.82 36.39
CA SER A 95 -8.43 8.15 37.71
C SER A 95 -9.23 9.23 38.47
N MET A 96 -10.45 9.55 38.03
CA MET A 96 -11.34 10.53 38.65
C MET A 96 -12.76 9.98 38.86
N LEU A 97 -12.84 8.71 39.26
CA LEU A 97 -14.03 8.17 39.91
C LEU A 97 -13.69 7.95 41.40
N PRO A 98 -14.51 8.44 42.35
CA PRO A 98 -14.24 8.35 43.78
C PRO A 98 -14.45 6.93 44.34
#